data_AF-A0A524DT40-F1
#
_entry.id   AF-A0A524DT40-F1
#
_cell.length_a   1.000
_cell.length_b   1.000
_cell.length_c   1.000
_cell.angle_alpha   90.00
_cell.angle_beta   90.00
_cell.angle_gamma   90.00
#
_symmetry.space_group_name_H-M   'P 1'
#
loop_
_entity.id
_entity.type
_entity.pdbx_description
1 polymer ?
#
loop_
_entity_poly.entity_id
_entity_poly.type
_entity_poly.pdbx_seq_one_letter_code
_entity_poly.pdbx_strand_id
1 'polypeptide(L)'
;MNLSENKERLISVELRDKKYNQSYQKDSTRSLWQIVAKNEIRIRTSKFRNYRIVFFISIYSTLFIWALIFAPILFDVFMPTIELQYSTIFKPLVSLIIESLMMALFLVILMYPLNNVYRETEINFKESMLATPISSRDIFFGEFLGKMPIYLALILIIGPVLVGLINPLIDLNLIQYIAIYFSLFGLVSFANLIGSLLASWLEHKISKNEKARELGKLFIWIFAILLVVIMYAAIFFLNDILNHPELKNWLAFYPSFWYSNIILYSIDPVLLNGFVLNITLSLLLAIFVPLVITYLTYQKVESFYSLEGINERNNTVKINENLFYRLIQTLIGSKWGTLTIIQLKRLFRKKSNFARLAYVFGLLGFMTWFMASMAEDEEGFILFSTMLTVIGGAILSVMIGHLAFLNSKDVIWVYKRSPRGLKSLIYSYLFAMFIISIFLAIFETIFFGILAKINLIDGLIFFGTFLLLSQFSMAQAMGIQCLSPAYGEKDPNMRTNTMISMVIMQPIMILPIIILIFIDPGIFFNPLIMRLIFQAPVFIFIIAISSLLLYFGMRKLKKIE
;
A
#
# COMPACT_ATOMS: atom_id res chain seq x y z
N MET A 1 -36.38 -2.22 59.54
CA MET A 1 -35.29 -2.66 58.62
C MET A 1 -35.89 -3.75 57.75
N ASN A 2 -36.22 -3.43 56.50
CA ASN A 2 -37.16 -4.19 55.66
C ASN A 2 -36.55 -5.48 55.09
N LEU A 3 -36.93 -6.62 55.68
CA LEU A 3 -36.59 -7.96 55.20
C LEU A 3 -37.11 -8.26 53.77
N SER A 4 -38.13 -7.55 53.29
CA SER A 4 -38.68 -7.71 51.93
C SER A 4 -37.74 -7.18 50.84
N GLU A 5 -37.12 -6.02 51.06
CA GLU A 5 -36.24 -5.36 50.08
C GLU A 5 -34.95 -6.15 49.84
N ASN A 6 -34.41 -6.78 50.88
CA ASN A 6 -33.25 -7.65 50.76
C ASN A 6 -33.56 -8.94 49.99
N LYS A 7 -34.78 -9.46 50.11
CA LYS A 7 -35.21 -10.68 49.42
C LYS A 7 -35.36 -10.45 47.91
N GLU A 8 -35.92 -9.31 47.51
CA GLU A 8 -36.00 -8.93 46.09
C GLU A 8 -34.63 -8.66 45.47
N ARG A 9 -33.70 -8.03 46.20
CA ARG A 9 -32.33 -7.85 45.72
C ARG A 9 -31.62 -9.19 45.53
N LEU A 10 -31.73 -10.12 46.48
CA LEU A 10 -31.14 -11.46 46.37
C LEU A 10 -31.68 -12.23 45.15
N ILE A 11 -33.01 -12.22 44.94
CA ILE A 11 -33.63 -12.88 43.77
C ILE A 11 -33.17 -12.23 42.46
N SER A 12 -33.01 -10.90 42.42
CA SER A 12 -32.52 -10.19 41.23
C SER A 12 -31.06 -10.51 40.87
N VAL A 13 -30.22 -10.76 41.89
CA VAL A 13 -28.83 -11.19 41.72
C VAL A 13 -28.79 -12.64 41.23
N GLU A 14 -29.57 -13.53 41.86
CA GLU A 14 -29.62 -14.94 41.48
C GLU A 14 -30.16 -15.17 40.06
N LEU A 15 -31.16 -14.37 39.65
CA LEU A 15 -31.68 -14.40 38.28
C LEU A 15 -30.69 -13.81 37.25
N ARG A 16 -29.89 -12.80 37.63
CA ARG A 16 -28.78 -12.32 36.81
C ARG A 16 -27.71 -13.39 36.67
N ASP A 17 -27.33 -14.06 37.76
CA ASP A 17 -26.32 -15.09 37.77
C ASP A 17 -26.77 -16.33 36.98
N LYS A 18 -28.05 -16.73 37.07
CA LYS A 18 -28.61 -17.80 36.23
C LYS A 18 -28.62 -17.44 34.75
N LYS A 19 -29.00 -16.20 34.38
CA LYS A 19 -28.91 -15.74 32.98
C LYS A 19 -27.46 -15.67 32.48
N TYR A 20 -26.54 -15.23 33.34
CA TYR A 20 -25.13 -15.15 33.03
C TYR A 20 -24.54 -16.56 32.83
N ASN A 21 -24.84 -17.50 33.73
CA ASN A 21 -24.41 -18.89 33.64
C ASN A 21 -25.03 -19.65 32.47
N GLN A 22 -26.30 -19.39 32.13
CA GLN A 22 -26.92 -19.96 30.93
C GLN A 22 -26.32 -19.41 29.63
N SER A 23 -25.92 -18.12 29.61
CA SER A 23 -25.19 -17.56 28.47
C SER A 23 -23.79 -18.17 28.34
N TYR A 24 -23.10 -18.43 29.46
CA TYR A 24 -21.81 -19.09 29.52
C TYR A 24 -21.88 -20.57 29.08
N GLN A 25 -22.88 -21.32 29.56
CA GLN A 25 -23.09 -22.71 29.14
C GLN A 25 -23.45 -22.82 27.66
N LYS A 26 -24.23 -21.86 27.11
CA LYS A 26 -24.55 -21.86 25.68
C LYS A 26 -23.34 -21.53 24.80
N ASP A 27 -22.42 -20.69 25.26
CA ASP A 27 -21.16 -20.43 24.56
C ASP A 27 -20.10 -21.53 24.76
N SER A 28 -20.23 -22.41 25.77
CA SER A 28 -19.33 -23.58 25.95
C SER A 28 -19.41 -24.64 24.83
N THR A 29 -20.48 -24.61 24.02
CA THR A 29 -20.65 -25.50 22.85
C THR A 29 -20.03 -24.96 21.57
N ARG A 30 -19.62 -23.68 21.55
CA ARG A 30 -18.96 -23.07 20.40
C ARG A 30 -17.45 -23.23 20.54
N SER A 31 -16.83 -23.77 19.50
CA SER A 31 -15.37 -23.79 19.39
C SER A 31 -14.83 -22.36 19.49
N LEU A 32 -13.85 -22.14 20.38
CA LEU A 32 -13.33 -20.81 20.73
C LEU A 32 -12.88 -19.99 19.50
N TRP A 33 -12.35 -20.63 18.46
CA TRP A 33 -11.97 -19.97 17.20
C TRP A 33 -13.13 -19.26 16.49
N GLN A 34 -14.37 -19.77 16.60
CA GLN A 34 -15.56 -19.12 15.99
C GLN A 34 -15.89 -17.81 16.70
N ILE A 35 -15.71 -17.76 18.02
CA ILE A 35 -15.93 -16.56 18.82
C ILE A 35 -14.92 -15.49 18.44
N VAL A 36 -13.64 -15.88 18.29
CA VAL A 36 -12.58 -14.99 17.81
C VAL A 36 -12.89 -14.47 16.41
N ALA A 37 -13.24 -15.34 15.46
CA ALA A 37 -13.57 -14.95 14.09
C ALA A 37 -14.73 -13.94 14.04
N LYS A 38 -15.78 -14.17 14.83
CA LYS A 38 -16.91 -13.27 14.95
C LYS A 38 -16.50 -11.92 15.55
N ASN A 39 -15.61 -11.91 16.54
CA ASN A 39 -15.11 -10.69 17.15
C ASN A 39 -14.21 -9.90 16.19
N GLU A 40 -13.37 -10.55 15.40
CA GLU A 40 -12.55 -9.90 14.38
C GLU A 40 -13.43 -9.17 13.34
N ILE A 41 -14.50 -9.82 12.86
CA ILE A 41 -15.49 -9.18 11.97
C ILE A 41 -16.11 -7.95 12.66
N ARG A 42 -16.47 -8.06 13.95
CA ARG A 42 -17.09 -6.97 14.71
C ARG A 42 -16.14 -5.78 14.91
N ILE A 43 -14.85 -6.02 15.12
CA ILE A 43 -13.83 -4.99 15.30
C ILE A 43 -13.67 -4.20 13.99
N ARG A 44 -13.55 -4.91 12.85
CA ARG A 44 -13.41 -4.28 11.53
C ARG A 44 -14.64 -3.50 11.09
N THR A 45 -15.82 -3.95 11.51
CA THR A 45 -17.10 -3.29 11.24
C THR A 45 -17.59 -2.42 12.41
N SER A 46 -16.71 -2.02 13.31
CA SER A 46 -17.06 -1.23 14.50
C SER A 46 -17.72 0.11 14.16
N LYS A 47 -17.29 0.78 13.09
CA LYS A 47 -17.91 2.02 12.59
C LYS A 47 -19.38 1.87 12.21
N PHE A 48 -19.80 0.68 11.78
CA PHE A 48 -21.16 0.38 11.32
C PHE A 48 -21.91 -0.51 12.32
N ARG A 49 -21.58 -0.44 13.63
CA ARG A 49 -22.06 -1.37 14.67
C ARG A 49 -23.55 -1.69 14.61
N ASN A 50 -24.40 -0.69 14.37
CA ASN A 50 -25.86 -0.84 14.38
C ASN A 50 -26.41 -1.36 13.04
N TYR A 51 -25.67 -1.17 11.94
CA TYR A 51 -26.12 -1.47 10.58
C TYR A 51 -25.22 -2.50 9.89
N ARG A 52 -24.51 -3.35 10.63
CA ARG A 52 -23.52 -4.28 10.05
C ARG A 52 -24.09 -5.19 8.96
N ILE A 53 -25.29 -5.74 9.18
CA ILE A 53 -25.95 -6.61 8.20
C ILE A 53 -26.27 -5.81 6.93
N VAL A 54 -26.89 -4.65 7.08
CA VAL A 54 -27.22 -3.75 5.96
C VAL A 54 -25.96 -3.31 5.22
N PHE A 55 -24.88 -3.02 5.94
CA PHE A 55 -23.57 -2.66 5.37
C PHE A 55 -23.01 -3.78 4.49
N PHE A 56 -23.02 -5.04 4.97
CA PHE A 56 -22.58 -6.17 4.16
C PHE A 56 -23.51 -6.39 2.97
N ILE A 57 -24.83 -6.39 3.16
CA ILE A 57 -25.79 -6.54 2.05
C ILE A 57 -25.54 -5.45 1.00
N SER A 58 -25.43 -4.19 1.40
CA SER A 58 -25.17 -3.07 0.49
C SER A 58 -23.86 -3.25 -0.28
N ILE A 59 -22.76 -3.56 0.40
CA ILE A 59 -21.46 -3.76 -0.27
C ILE A 59 -21.52 -4.92 -1.24
N TYR A 60 -22.01 -6.08 -0.80
CA TYR A 60 -22.07 -7.26 -1.67
C TYR A 60 -23.02 -7.03 -2.85
N SER A 61 -24.18 -6.42 -2.65
CA SER A 61 -25.08 -6.05 -3.76
C SER A 61 -24.40 -5.12 -4.76
N THR A 62 -23.70 -4.07 -4.32
CA THR A 62 -22.94 -3.19 -5.22
C THR A 62 -21.84 -3.94 -5.96
N LEU A 63 -21.12 -4.86 -5.27
CA LEU A 63 -20.08 -5.67 -5.89
C LEU A 63 -20.63 -6.71 -6.88
N PHE A 64 -21.81 -7.28 -6.61
CA PHE A 64 -22.49 -8.14 -7.57
C PHE A 64 -22.94 -7.36 -8.81
N ILE A 65 -23.46 -6.15 -8.65
CA ILE A 65 -23.80 -5.26 -9.78
C ILE A 65 -22.54 -4.90 -10.57
N TRP A 66 -21.44 -4.59 -9.88
CA TRP A 66 -20.13 -4.40 -10.53
C TRP A 66 -19.73 -5.61 -11.35
N ALA A 67 -19.82 -6.80 -10.75
CA ALA A 67 -19.38 -8.04 -11.35
C ALA A 67 -20.20 -8.48 -12.57
N LEU A 68 -21.52 -8.33 -12.50
CA LEU A 68 -22.43 -8.87 -13.50
C LEU A 68 -22.80 -7.85 -14.59
N ILE A 69 -22.73 -6.55 -14.30
CA ILE A 69 -23.22 -5.51 -15.21
C ILE A 69 -22.08 -4.59 -15.63
N PHE A 70 -21.47 -3.87 -14.69
CA PHE A 70 -20.53 -2.80 -15.04
C PHE A 70 -19.23 -3.31 -15.66
N ALA A 71 -18.63 -4.36 -15.09
CA ALA A 71 -17.38 -4.90 -15.61
C ALA A 71 -17.56 -5.47 -17.03
N PRO A 72 -18.52 -6.37 -17.32
CA PRO A 72 -18.75 -6.84 -18.68
C PRO A 72 -18.94 -5.71 -19.69
N ILE A 73 -19.84 -4.75 -19.40
CA ILE A 73 -20.07 -3.58 -20.28
C ILE A 73 -18.78 -2.80 -20.50
N LEU A 74 -17.98 -2.58 -19.46
CA LEU A 74 -16.72 -1.84 -19.56
C LEU A 74 -15.73 -2.55 -20.48
N PHE A 75 -15.59 -3.88 -20.37
CA PHE A 75 -14.67 -4.65 -21.21
C PHE A 75 -15.20 -4.84 -22.64
N ASP A 76 -16.50 -5.02 -22.83
CA ASP A 76 -17.12 -5.16 -24.15
C ASP A 76 -16.91 -3.89 -25.03
N VAL A 77 -16.76 -2.72 -24.41
CA VAL A 77 -16.54 -1.45 -25.13
C VAL A 77 -15.16 -1.38 -25.79
N PHE A 78 -14.11 -1.96 -25.21
CA PHE A 78 -12.73 -1.80 -25.72
C PHE A 78 -12.01 -3.11 -26.05
N MET A 79 -12.41 -4.25 -25.50
CA MET A 79 -11.73 -5.52 -25.80
C MET A 79 -11.81 -5.93 -27.28
N PRO A 80 -12.94 -5.74 -27.99
CA PRO A 80 -13.01 -6.08 -29.42
C PRO A 80 -12.00 -5.30 -30.27
N THR A 81 -11.71 -4.04 -29.92
CA THR A 81 -10.74 -3.24 -30.68
C THR A 81 -9.31 -3.73 -30.45
N ILE A 82 -8.98 -4.12 -29.21
CA ILE A 82 -7.65 -4.70 -28.89
C ILE A 82 -7.49 -6.07 -29.54
N GLU A 83 -8.52 -6.92 -29.50
CA GLU A 83 -8.48 -8.25 -30.11
C GLU A 83 -8.22 -8.18 -31.62
N LEU A 84 -8.94 -7.28 -32.33
CA LEU A 84 -8.72 -7.05 -33.76
C LEU A 84 -7.29 -6.60 -34.07
N GLN A 85 -6.73 -5.72 -33.24
CA GLN A 85 -5.38 -5.17 -33.44
C GLN A 85 -4.27 -6.20 -33.17
N TYR A 86 -4.47 -7.14 -32.24
CA TYR A 86 -3.41 -8.04 -31.75
C TYR A 86 -3.71 -9.53 -31.96
N SER A 87 -4.67 -9.89 -32.83
CA SER A 87 -5.21 -11.24 -33.01
C SER A 87 -4.20 -12.39 -33.04
N THR A 88 -3.01 -12.20 -33.63
CA THR A 88 -1.98 -13.25 -33.75
C THR A 88 -1.18 -13.51 -32.46
N ILE A 89 -0.99 -12.49 -31.62
CA ILE A 89 -0.19 -12.55 -30.37
C ILE A 89 -1.13 -12.54 -29.15
N PHE A 90 -2.43 -12.32 -29.36
CA PHE A 90 -3.38 -12.08 -28.30
C PHE A 90 -3.45 -13.21 -27.27
N LYS A 91 -3.52 -14.48 -27.71
CA LYS A 91 -3.61 -15.63 -26.81
C LYS A 91 -2.39 -15.77 -25.87
N PRO A 92 -1.13 -15.80 -26.38
CA PRO A 92 0.06 -15.78 -25.52
C PRO A 92 0.11 -14.56 -24.58
N LEU A 93 -0.31 -13.39 -25.06
CA LEU A 93 -0.32 -12.15 -24.31
C LEU A 93 -1.32 -12.21 -23.14
N VAL A 94 -2.54 -12.70 -23.37
CA VAL A 94 -3.55 -12.89 -22.32
C VAL A 94 -3.07 -13.89 -21.28
N SER A 95 -2.45 -15.00 -21.69
CA SER A 95 -1.87 -15.98 -20.76
C SER A 95 -0.93 -15.31 -19.77
N LEU A 96 -0.04 -14.48 -20.29
CA LEU A 96 0.96 -13.83 -19.49
C LEU A 96 0.40 -12.65 -18.67
N ILE A 97 -0.62 -11.94 -19.16
CA ILE A 97 -1.36 -10.97 -18.35
C ILE A 97 -2.00 -11.66 -17.15
N ILE A 98 -2.62 -12.83 -17.33
CA ILE A 98 -3.20 -13.60 -16.22
C ILE A 98 -2.11 -14.01 -15.23
N GLU A 99 -1.00 -14.59 -15.70
CA GLU A 99 0.13 -15.02 -14.86
C GLU A 99 0.71 -13.85 -14.05
N SER A 100 0.99 -12.73 -14.70
CA SER A 100 1.54 -11.52 -14.07
C SER A 100 0.56 -10.87 -13.10
N LEU A 101 -0.74 -10.81 -13.43
CA LEU A 101 -1.78 -10.30 -12.54
C LEU A 101 -1.95 -11.20 -11.30
N MET A 102 -1.95 -12.52 -11.46
CA MET A 102 -1.97 -13.48 -10.35
C MET A 102 -0.75 -13.35 -9.46
N MET A 103 0.44 -13.17 -10.04
CA MET A 103 1.65 -12.94 -9.26
C MET A 103 1.60 -11.63 -8.48
N ALA A 104 1.22 -10.53 -9.12
CA ALA A 104 1.06 -9.23 -8.49
C ALA A 104 0.05 -9.29 -7.34
N LEU A 105 -1.10 -9.92 -7.57
CA LEU A 105 -2.17 -10.08 -6.60
C LEU A 105 -1.71 -10.91 -5.40
N PHE A 106 -1.00 -12.02 -5.64
CA PHE A 106 -0.44 -12.85 -4.57
C PHE A 106 0.52 -12.04 -3.69
N LEU A 107 1.43 -11.29 -4.31
CA LEU A 107 2.41 -10.44 -3.61
C LEU A 107 1.74 -9.35 -2.78
N VAL A 108 0.78 -8.62 -3.37
CA VAL A 108 0.04 -7.54 -2.68
C VAL A 108 -0.70 -8.07 -1.45
N ILE A 109 -1.34 -9.24 -1.55
CA ILE A 109 -2.09 -9.84 -0.45
C ILE A 109 -1.15 -10.37 0.63
N LEU A 110 -0.04 -11.02 0.25
CA LEU A 110 0.99 -11.47 1.17
C LEU A 110 1.59 -10.31 1.99
N MET A 111 1.71 -9.13 1.37
CA MET A 111 2.20 -7.92 2.05
C MET A 111 1.25 -7.33 3.07
N TYR A 112 -0.06 -7.53 2.91
CA TYR A 112 -1.02 -6.87 3.76
C TYR A 112 -0.86 -7.24 5.25
N PRO A 113 -0.75 -8.52 5.65
CA PRO A 113 -0.42 -8.91 7.02
C PRO A 113 0.98 -8.46 7.46
N LEU A 114 1.99 -8.58 6.59
CA LEU A 114 3.36 -8.17 6.89
C LEU A 114 3.44 -6.70 7.28
N ASN A 115 2.76 -5.82 6.55
CA ASN A 115 2.71 -4.40 6.85
C ASN A 115 2.04 -4.09 8.20
N ASN A 116 1.15 -4.95 8.69
CA ASN A 116 0.47 -4.74 9.97
C ASN A 116 1.32 -5.06 11.20
N VAL A 117 2.22 -6.06 11.13
CA VAL A 117 3.12 -6.46 12.24
C VAL A 117 3.91 -5.29 12.81
N TYR A 118 4.37 -4.43 11.92
CA TYR A 118 5.28 -3.36 12.30
C TYR A 118 4.57 -2.06 12.66
N ARG A 119 3.25 -2.02 12.52
CA ARG A 119 2.41 -0.96 13.10
C ARG A 119 2.29 -1.22 14.60
N GLU A 120 3.39 -1.05 15.34
CA GLU A 120 3.53 -1.17 16.82
C GLU A 120 2.39 -1.94 17.46
N THR A 121 2.45 -3.27 17.54
CA THR A 121 1.27 -4.08 17.83
C THR A 121 0.47 -3.59 19.04
N GLU A 122 -0.85 -3.51 18.84
CA GLU A 122 -1.80 -3.10 19.84
C GLU A 122 -1.65 -4.02 21.05
N ILE A 123 -1.54 -3.40 22.22
CA ILE A 123 -1.52 -4.01 23.54
C ILE A 123 -2.71 -4.99 23.69
N ASN A 124 -3.79 -4.77 22.93
CA ASN A 124 -5.00 -5.59 22.80
C ASN A 124 -4.77 -7.12 22.61
N PHE A 125 -3.78 -7.57 21.81
CA PHE A 125 -3.61 -9.02 21.57
C PHE A 125 -3.02 -9.72 22.80
N LYS A 126 -1.96 -9.14 23.38
CA LYS A 126 -1.34 -9.64 24.61
C LYS A 126 -2.32 -9.53 25.78
N GLU A 127 -3.09 -8.46 25.87
CA GLU A 127 -4.17 -8.30 26.85
C GLU A 127 -5.26 -9.36 26.68
N SER A 128 -5.69 -9.67 25.45
CA SER A 128 -6.70 -10.71 25.21
C SER A 128 -6.21 -12.11 25.61
N MET A 129 -4.95 -12.43 25.31
CA MET A 129 -4.35 -13.72 25.68
C MET A 129 -4.12 -13.83 27.20
N LEU A 130 -3.84 -12.71 27.88
CA LEU A 130 -3.72 -12.65 29.33
C LEU A 130 -5.08 -12.67 30.06
N ALA A 131 -6.13 -12.12 29.43
CA ALA A 131 -7.45 -11.96 30.05
C ALA A 131 -8.40 -13.15 29.84
N THR A 132 -8.11 -14.06 28.91
CA THR A 132 -9.02 -15.17 28.57
C THR A 132 -8.26 -16.48 28.31
N PRO A 133 -8.82 -17.66 28.64
CA PRO A 133 -8.18 -18.96 28.42
C PRO A 133 -8.32 -19.41 26.94
N ILE A 134 -7.94 -18.54 25.99
CA ILE A 134 -8.00 -18.84 24.56
C ILE A 134 -6.62 -19.29 24.09
N SER A 135 -6.55 -20.45 23.45
CA SER A 135 -5.30 -20.96 22.88
C SER A 135 -4.83 -20.10 21.72
N SER A 136 -3.51 -19.93 21.54
CA SER A 136 -2.96 -19.18 20.40
C SER A 136 -3.42 -19.76 19.05
N ARG A 137 -3.68 -21.08 18.99
CA ARG A 137 -4.18 -21.79 17.81
C ARG A 137 -5.57 -21.31 17.40
N ASP A 138 -6.47 -21.19 18.36
CA ASP A 138 -7.82 -20.69 18.13
C ASP A 138 -7.82 -19.21 17.73
N ILE A 139 -6.89 -18.42 18.28
CA ILE A 139 -6.75 -17.01 17.93
C ILE A 139 -6.29 -16.87 16.47
N PHE A 140 -5.19 -17.55 16.10
CA PHE A 140 -4.66 -17.48 14.73
C PHE A 140 -5.69 -17.91 13.68
N PHE A 141 -6.34 -19.07 13.90
CA PHE A 141 -7.32 -19.60 12.96
C PHE A 141 -8.59 -18.74 12.92
N GLY A 142 -9.04 -18.25 14.08
CA GLY A 142 -10.17 -17.33 14.20
C GLY A 142 -9.92 -16.01 13.46
N GLU A 143 -8.74 -15.41 13.60
CA GLU A 143 -8.37 -14.20 12.86
C GLU A 143 -8.30 -14.44 11.34
N PHE A 144 -7.71 -15.56 10.93
CA PHE A 144 -7.60 -15.92 9.51
C PHE A 144 -8.99 -16.03 8.87
N LEU A 145 -9.90 -16.79 9.49
CA LEU A 145 -11.27 -16.95 9.00
C LEU A 145 -12.11 -15.67 9.14
N GLY A 146 -11.91 -14.89 10.20
CA GLY A 146 -12.60 -13.62 10.41
C GLY A 146 -12.32 -12.57 9.32
N LYS A 147 -11.18 -12.69 8.62
CA LYS A 147 -10.81 -11.82 7.49
C LYS A 147 -11.41 -12.27 6.15
N MET A 148 -11.92 -13.50 6.04
CA MET A 148 -12.47 -14.07 4.79
C MET A 148 -13.57 -13.24 4.12
N PRO A 149 -14.55 -12.65 4.84
CA PRO A 149 -15.56 -11.80 4.20
C PRO A 149 -14.99 -10.56 3.52
N ILE A 150 -13.82 -10.08 3.92
CA ILE A 150 -13.17 -8.94 3.24
C ILE A 150 -12.46 -9.42 1.98
N TYR A 151 -11.85 -10.60 2.04
CA TYR A 151 -11.21 -11.22 0.88
C TYR A 151 -12.21 -11.64 -0.19
N LEU A 152 -13.41 -12.11 0.19
CA LEU A 152 -14.51 -12.34 -0.75
C LEU A 152 -14.92 -11.06 -1.48
N ALA A 153 -14.99 -9.93 -0.78
CA ALA A 153 -15.24 -8.64 -1.43
C ALA A 153 -14.12 -8.28 -2.43
N LEU A 154 -12.85 -8.52 -2.09
CA LEU A 154 -11.72 -8.31 -2.99
C LEU A 154 -11.84 -9.18 -4.26
N ILE A 155 -12.24 -10.44 -4.12
CA ILE A 155 -12.44 -11.36 -5.25
C ILE A 155 -13.57 -10.88 -6.15
N LEU A 156 -14.66 -10.32 -5.59
CA LEU A 156 -15.74 -9.74 -6.39
C LEU A 156 -15.36 -8.44 -7.09
N ILE A 157 -14.30 -7.75 -6.63
CA ILE A 157 -13.75 -6.58 -7.34
C ILE A 157 -12.89 -7.04 -8.52
N ILE A 158 -12.01 -8.03 -8.30
CA ILE A 158 -10.96 -8.42 -9.26
C ILE A 158 -11.42 -9.51 -10.23
N GLY A 159 -12.24 -10.46 -9.78
CA GLY A 159 -12.75 -11.55 -10.62
C GLY A 159 -13.41 -11.07 -11.91
N PRO A 160 -14.30 -10.05 -11.86
CA PRO A 160 -14.93 -9.50 -13.08
C PRO A 160 -13.93 -8.84 -14.03
N VAL A 161 -12.81 -8.30 -13.53
CA VAL A 161 -11.75 -7.75 -14.38
C VAL A 161 -11.09 -8.87 -15.18
N LEU A 162 -10.76 -10.00 -14.54
CA LEU A 162 -10.18 -11.15 -15.23
C LEU A 162 -11.17 -11.79 -16.19
N VAL A 163 -12.40 -12.01 -15.75
CA VAL A 163 -13.47 -12.53 -16.60
C VAL A 163 -13.69 -11.61 -17.80
N GLY A 164 -13.78 -10.29 -17.60
CA GLY A 164 -13.99 -9.34 -18.69
C GLY A 164 -12.82 -9.29 -19.68
N LEU A 165 -11.59 -9.57 -19.23
CA LEU A 165 -10.42 -9.72 -20.10
C LEU A 165 -10.48 -11.00 -20.95
N ILE A 166 -11.13 -12.07 -20.47
CA ILE A 166 -11.12 -13.40 -21.11
C ILE A 166 -12.39 -13.65 -21.92
N ASN A 167 -13.55 -13.22 -21.42
CA ASN A 167 -14.86 -13.57 -21.95
C ASN A 167 -15.05 -13.20 -23.43
N PRO A 168 -14.61 -12.01 -23.90
CA PRO A 168 -14.73 -11.63 -25.32
C PRO A 168 -14.04 -12.60 -26.29
N LEU A 169 -13.11 -13.43 -25.81
CA LEU A 169 -12.23 -14.24 -26.67
C LEU A 169 -12.76 -15.63 -26.95
N ILE A 170 -13.37 -16.25 -25.94
CA ILE A 170 -13.63 -17.70 -25.90
C ILE A 170 -15.07 -17.99 -25.49
N ASP A 171 -15.85 -16.97 -25.13
CA ASP A 171 -17.20 -17.09 -24.58
C ASP A 171 -17.23 -18.08 -23.40
N LEU A 172 -16.97 -17.55 -22.19
CA LEU A 172 -16.76 -18.41 -21.04
C LEU A 172 -18.01 -19.22 -20.68
N ASN A 173 -17.82 -20.50 -20.41
CA ASN A 173 -18.86 -21.39 -19.87
C ASN A 173 -18.95 -21.27 -18.35
N LEU A 174 -20.11 -21.62 -17.76
CA LEU A 174 -20.34 -21.57 -16.31
C LEU A 174 -19.24 -22.28 -15.49
N ILE A 175 -18.73 -23.42 -15.98
CA ILE A 175 -17.66 -24.17 -15.32
C ILE A 175 -16.36 -23.35 -15.27
N GLN A 176 -16.03 -22.63 -16.35
CA GLN A 176 -14.83 -21.79 -16.42
C GLN A 176 -14.97 -20.57 -15.50
N TYR A 177 -16.16 -19.95 -15.41
CA TYR A 177 -16.43 -18.93 -14.40
C TYR A 177 -16.14 -19.45 -12.98
N ILE A 178 -16.69 -20.63 -12.63
CA ILE A 178 -16.48 -21.24 -11.31
C ILE A 178 -14.98 -21.51 -11.07
N ALA A 179 -14.27 -22.04 -12.07
CA ALA A 179 -12.84 -22.31 -11.98
C ALA A 179 -12.01 -21.04 -11.73
N ILE A 180 -12.32 -19.93 -12.42
CA ILE A 180 -11.66 -18.64 -12.22
C ILE A 180 -11.90 -18.11 -10.81
N TYR A 181 -13.16 -18.04 -10.36
CA TYR A 181 -13.49 -17.53 -9.03
C TYR A 181 -12.92 -18.39 -7.91
N PHE A 182 -12.93 -19.72 -8.06
CA PHE A 182 -12.34 -20.63 -7.08
C PHE A 182 -10.82 -20.52 -7.02
N SER A 183 -10.15 -20.36 -8.17
CA SER A 183 -8.71 -20.16 -8.25
C SER A 183 -8.30 -18.84 -7.59
N LEU A 184 -9.06 -17.77 -7.80
CA LEU A 184 -8.86 -16.48 -7.11
C LEU A 184 -9.05 -16.62 -5.60
N PHE A 185 -10.10 -17.31 -5.17
CA PHE A 185 -10.34 -17.56 -3.76
C PHE A 185 -9.21 -18.35 -3.10
N GLY A 186 -8.75 -19.41 -3.77
CA GLY A 186 -7.60 -20.21 -3.32
C GLY A 186 -6.34 -19.36 -3.20
N LEU A 187 -6.00 -18.60 -4.25
CA LEU A 187 -4.82 -17.75 -4.27
C LEU A 187 -4.85 -16.69 -3.16
N VAL A 188 -5.96 -15.96 -3.02
CA VAL A 188 -6.14 -14.92 -2.00
C VAL A 188 -6.02 -15.51 -0.59
N SER A 189 -6.68 -16.65 -0.36
CA SER A 189 -6.65 -17.34 0.92
C SER A 189 -5.23 -17.82 1.25
N PHE A 190 -4.53 -18.37 0.26
CA PHE A 190 -3.18 -18.89 0.44
C PHE A 190 -2.15 -17.78 0.66
N ALA A 191 -2.21 -16.71 -0.13
CA ALA A 191 -1.36 -15.54 0.04
C ALA A 191 -1.52 -14.92 1.43
N ASN A 192 -2.77 -14.80 1.91
CA ASN A 192 -3.04 -14.29 3.25
C ASN A 192 -2.55 -15.25 4.35
N LEU A 193 -2.68 -16.56 4.15
CA LEU A 193 -2.15 -17.56 5.08
C LEU A 193 -0.64 -17.43 5.22
N ILE A 194 0.10 -17.43 4.11
CA ILE A 194 1.56 -17.26 4.15
C ILE A 194 1.92 -15.88 4.75
N GLY A 195 1.23 -14.82 4.34
CA GLY A 195 1.45 -13.48 4.84
C GLY A 195 1.27 -13.38 6.35
N SER A 196 0.20 -13.97 6.91
CA SER A 196 -0.08 -13.94 8.35
C SER A 196 0.93 -14.77 9.16
N LEU A 197 1.46 -15.85 8.58
CA LEU A 197 2.49 -16.67 9.19
C LEU A 197 3.84 -15.98 9.23
N LEU A 198 4.28 -15.47 8.08
CA LEU A 198 5.51 -14.67 8.00
C LEU A 198 5.41 -13.47 8.93
N ALA A 199 4.25 -12.83 8.99
CA ALA A 199 3.96 -11.74 9.89
C ALA A 199 4.17 -12.14 11.37
N SER A 200 3.52 -13.21 11.81
CA SER A 200 3.61 -13.68 13.19
C SER A 200 5.03 -14.15 13.54
N TRP A 201 5.71 -14.80 12.60
CA TRP A 201 7.10 -15.23 12.76
C TRP A 201 8.07 -14.04 12.88
N LEU A 202 7.90 -13.02 12.04
CA LEU A 202 8.70 -11.79 12.12
C LEU A 202 8.43 -11.07 13.43
N GLU A 203 7.16 -10.92 13.83
CA GLU A 203 6.79 -10.30 15.10
C GLU A 203 7.48 -10.97 16.28
N HIS A 204 7.45 -12.31 16.31
CA HIS A 204 8.15 -13.10 17.31
C HIS A 204 9.65 -12.75 17.37
N LYS A 205 10.33 -12.78 16.22
CA LYS A 205 11.78 -12.51 16.14
C LYS A 205 12.12 -11.07 16.52
N ILE A 206 11.26 -10.13 16.17
CA ILE A 206 11.41 -8.70 16.46
C ILE A 206 11.20 -8.40 17.93
N SER A 207 10.18 -9.00 18.55
CA SER A 207 9.86 -8.75 19.96
C SER A 207 11.00 -9.11 20.91
N LYS A 208 11.83 -10.11 20.54
CA LYS A 208 12.98 -10.56 21.33
C LYS A 208 14.19 -9.61 21.33
N ASN A 209 14.29 -8.67 20.39
CA ASN A 209 15.48 -7.81 20.27
C ASN A 209 15.10 -6.38 19.82
N GLU A 210 15.42 -5.37 20.65
CA GLU A 210 15.11 -3.96 20.34
C GLU A 210 15.78 -3.47 19.05
N LYS A 211 17.04 -3.86 18.81
CA LYS A 211 17.73 -3.53 17.55
C LYS A 211 17.03 -4.21 16.38
N ALA A 212 16.53 -5.44 16.56
CA ALA A 212 15.75 -6.14 15.55
C ALA A 212 14.38 -5.49 15.31
N ARG A 213 13.76 -4.86 16.31
CA ARG A 213 12.54 -4.06 16.13
C ARG A 213 12.75 -2.85 15.24
N GLU A 214 13.85 -2.12 15.45
CA GLU A 214 14.18 -0.98 14.62
C GLU A 214 14.60 -1.40 13.20
N LEU A 215 15.41 -2.45 13.07
CA LEU A 215 15.80 -3.03 11.77
C LEU A 215 14.62 -3.63 11.04
N GLY A 216 13.69 -4.25 11.77
CA GLY A 216 12.48 -4.83 11.23
C GLY A 216 11.64 -3.80 10.48
N LYS A 217 11.46 -2.60 11.06
CA LYS A 217 10.79 -1.48 10.37
C LYS A 217 11.47 -1.12 9.03
N LEU A 218 12.80 -1.26 8.94
CA LEU A 218 13.56 -1.03 7.71
C LEU A 218 13.38 -2.18 6.71
N PHE A 219 13.38 -3.43 7.17
CA PHE A 219 13.20 -4.61 6.32
C PHE A 219 11.88 -4.61 5.55
N ILE A 220 10.79 -4.08 6.11
CA ILE A 220 9.52 -3.95 5.36
C ILE A 220 9.70 -3.10 4.12
N TRP A 221 10.38 -1.97 4.25
CA TRP A 221 10.53 -1.03 3.15
C TRP A 221 11.41 -1.64 2.06
N ILE A 222 12.48 -2.34 2.46
CA ILE A 222 13.28 -3.13 1.52
C ILE A 222 12.41 -4.19 0.84
N PHE A 223 11.62 -4.94 1.61
CA PHE A 223 10.78 -6.00 1.07
C PHE A 223 9.67 -5.46 0.16
N ALA A 224 9.11 -4.27 0.47
CA ALA A 224 8.16 -3.58 -0.38
C ALA A 224 8.80 -3.10 -1.69
N ILE A 225 10.03 -2.56 -1.67
CA ILE A 225 10.77 -2.25 -2.92
C ILE A 225 11.00 -3.52 -3.71
N LEU A 226 11.56 -4.56 -3.08
CA LEU A 226 11.86 -5.83 -3.72
C LEU A 226 10.62 -6.40 -4.40
N LEU A 227 9.47 -6.29 -3.75
CA LEU A 227 8.20 -6.75 -4.29
C LEU A 227 7.73 -5.94 -5.50
N VAL A 228 7.82 -4.61 -5.45
CA VAL A 228 7.53 -3.77 -6.61
C VAL A 228 8.48 -4.13 -7.76
N VAL A 229 9.77 -4.30 -7.47
CA VAL A 229 10.77 -4.73 -8.47
C VAL A 229 10.38 -6.06 -9.09
N ILE A 230 10.01 -7.08 -8.30
CA ILE A 230 9.57 -8.39 -8.80
C ILE A 230 8.32 -8.25 -9.68
N MET A 231 7.34 -7.44 -9.24
CA MET A 231 6.09 -7.24 -9.95
C MET A 231 6.32 -6.62 -11.33
N TYR A 232 7.16 -5.60 -11.43
CA TYR A 232 7.48 -4.94 -12.69
C TYR A 232 8.50 -5.71 -13.52
N ALA A 233 9.44 -6.43 -12.90
CA ALA A 233 10.33 -7.34 -13.61
C ALA A 233 9.53 -8.37 -14.40
N ALA A 234 8.44 -8.89 -13.84
CA ALA A 234 7.52 -9.77 -14.55
C ALA A 234 6.95 -9.17 -15.84
N ILE A 235 6.59 -7.89 -15.79
CA ILE A 235 6.02 -7.15 -16.93
C ILE A 235 7.12 -6.81 -17.94
N PHE A 236 8.34 -6.53 -17.49
CA PHE A 236 9.45 -6.21 -18.39
C PHE A 236 9.98 -7.45 -19.10
N PHE A 237 10.17 -8.53 -18.36
CA PHE A 237 10.54 -9.84 -18.91
C PHE A 237 9.40 -10.50 -19.67
N LEU A 238 8.24 -9.84 -19.85
CA LEU A 238 7.12 -10.31 -20.66
C LEU A 238 7.55 -10.69 -22.07
N ASN A 239 8.26 -9.79 -22.75
CA ASN A 239 8.75 -10.04 -24.10
C ASN A 239 9.80 -11.17 -24.12
N ASP A 240 10.71 -11.19 -23.14
CA ASP A 240 11.72 -12.24 -23.04
C ASP A 240 11.12 -13.62 -22.74
N ILE A 241 10.10 -13.68 -21.88
CA ILE A 241 9.37 -14.91 -21.55
C ILE A 241 8.55 -15.40 -22.75
N LEU A 242 8.00 -14.49 -23.56
CA LEU A 242 7.31 -14.85 -24.80
C LEU A 242 8.30 -15.44 -25.83
N ASN A 243 9.51 -14.88 -25.93
CA ASN A 243 10.54 -15.34 -26.85
C ASN A 243 11.27 -16.62 -26.37
N HIS A 244 11.35 -16.81 -25.04
CA HIS A 244 12.01 -17.95 -24.40
C HIS A 244 11.05 -18.64 -23.41
N PRO A 245 10.13 -19.50 -23.90
CA PRO A 245 9.11 -20.13 -23.07
C PRO A 245 9.70 -21.02 -21.97
N GLU A 246 10.95 -21.47 -22.10
CA GLU A 246 11.68 -22.22 -21.07
C GLU A 246 11.80 -21.44 -19.75
N LEU A 247 11.84 -20.09 -19.80
CA LEU A 247 11.90 -19.24 -18.60
C LEU A 247 10.65 -19.39 -17.73
N LYS A 248 9.49 -19.74 -18.32
CA LYS A 248 8.25 -20.00 -17.57
C LYS A 248 8.39 -21.14 -16.57
N ASN A 249 9.26 -22.11 -16.84
CA ASN A 249 9.46 -23.27 -15.96
C ASN A 249 10.11 -22.89 -14.63
N TRP A 250 10.95 -21.85 -14.61
CA TRP A 250 11.52 -21.33 -13.36
C TRP A 250 10.46 -20.68 -12.47
N LEU A 251 9.47 -20.02 -13.10
CA LEU A 251 8.35 -19.38 -12.41
C LEU A 251 7.26 -20.38 -12.00
N ALA A 252 7.24 -21.59 -12.55
CA ALA A 252 6.19 -22.58 -12.29
C ALA A 252 6.09 -22.99 -10.80
N PHE A 253 7.20 -22.94 -10.05
CA PHE A 253 7.21 -23.23 -8.61
C PHE A 253 6.65 -22.09 -7.75
N TYR A 254 6.42 -20.92 -8.35
CA TYR A 254 5.87 -19.79 -7.64
C TYR A 254 4.36 -20.00 -7.39
N PRO A 255 3.87 -19.87 -6.14
CA PRO A 255 2.50 -20.21 -5.77
C PRO A 255 1.38 -19.65 -6.64
N SER A 256 1.51 -18.43 -7.15
CA SER A 256 0.47 -17.84 -8.00
C SER A 256 0.32 -18.56 -9.33
N PHE A 257 1.39 -19.19 -9.84
CA PHE A 257 1.36 -19.92 -11.10
C PHE A 257 0.53 -21.19 -11.01
N TRP A 258 0.39 -21.80 -9.84
CA TRP A 258 -0.47 -22.98 -9.67
C TRP A 258 -1.95 -22.63 -9.92
N TYR A 259 -2.37 -21.46 -9.46
CA TYR A 259 -3.73 -20.96 -9.68
C TYR A 259 -3.92 -20.37 -11.08
N SER A 260 -2.92 -19.66 -11.63
CA SER A 260 -3.01 -19.19 -13.02
C SER A 260 -3.07 -20.36 -13.99
N ASN A 261 -2.30 -21.44 -13.78
CA ASN A 261 -2.33 -22.62 -14.65
C ASN A 261 -3.71 -23.29 -14.68
N ILE A 262 -4.45 -23.30 -13.55
CA ILE A 262 -5.83 -23.79 -13.52
C ILE A 262 -6.75 -22.92 -14.38
N ILE A 263 -6.57 -21.59 -14.32
CA ILE A 263 -7.30 -20.64 -15.16
C ILE A 263 -6.95 -20.86 -16.63
N LEU A 264 -5.66 -20.89 -16.97
CA LEU A 264 -5.17 -21.07 -18.35
C LEU A 264 -5.65 -22.38 -18.97
N TYR A 265 -5.58 -23.49 -18.22
CA TYR A 265 -6.11 -24.77 -18.68
C TYR A 265 -7.62 -24.75 -18.91
N SER A 266 -8.35 -24.03 -18.05
CA SER A 266 -9.81 -23.88 -18.20
C SER A 266 -10.16 -23.10 -19.47
N ILE A 267 -9.30 -22.19 -19.90
CA ILE A 267 -9.47 -21.37 -21.10
C ILE A 267 -9.10 -22.18 -22.36
N ASP A 268 -7.85 -22.62 -22.46
CA ASP A 268 -7.34 -23.38 -23.59
C ASP A 268 -6.17 -24.27 -23.10
N PRO A 269 -6.29 -25.61 -23.11
CA PRO A 269 -5.25 -26.53 -22.66
C PRO A 269 -3.89 -26.33 -23.37
N VAL A 270 -3.91 -25.81 -24.61
CA VAL A 270 -2.68 -25.60 -25.39
C VAL A 270 -1.76 -24.57 -24.74
N LEU A 271 -2.30 -23.63 -23.97
CA LEU A 271 -1.52 -22.61 -23.24
C LEU A 271 -0.58 -23.21 -22.18
N LEU A 272 -0.84 -24.46 -21.75
CA LEU A 272 0.02 -25.17 -20.80
C LEU A 272 1.13 -26.02 -21.43
N ASN A 273 1.15 -26.22 -22.76
CA ASN A 273 2.08 -27.16 -23.40
C ASN A 273 3.57 -26.82 -23.24
N GLY A 274 3.91 -25.62 -22.75
CA GLY A 274 5.29 -25.21 -22.43
C GLY A 274 5.71 -25.36 -20.97
N PHE A 275 4.80 -25.74 -20.06
CA PHE A 275 5.09 -25.83 -18.62
C PHE A 275 5.49 -27.24 -18.20
N VAL A 276 6.53 -27.34 -17.35
CA VAL A 276 6.93 -28.60 -16.69
C VAL A 276 5.82 -29.10 -15.73
N LEU A 277 5.07 -28.18 -15.11
CA LEU A 277 3.98 -28.55 -14.22
C LEU A 277 2.68 -28.77 -15.01
N ASN A 278 2.27 -30.03 -15.12
CA ASN A 278 0.97 -30.39 -15.66
C ASN A 278 -0.18 -29.82 -14.78
N ILE A 279 -1.39 -29.73 -15.33
CA ILE A 279 -2.60 -29.28 -14.61
C ILE A 279 -2.86 -30.13 -13.36
N THR A 280 -2.66 -31.45 -13.42
CA THR A 280 -2.86 -32.35 -12.29
C THR A 280 -1.95 -32.00 -11.11
N LEU A 281 -0.68 -31.70 -11.41
CA LEU A 281 0.30 -31.32 -10.42
C LEU A 281 0.04 -29.90 -9.90
N SER A 282 -0.36 -28.97 -10.78
CA SER A 282 -0.76 -27.60 -10.38
C SER A 282 -1.97 -27.63 -9.43
N LEU A 283 -2.97 -28.46 -9.72
CA LEU A 283 -4.15 -28.65 -8.87
C LEU A 283 -3.79 -29.31 -7.54
N LEU A 284 -2.92 -30.33 -7.56
CA LEU A 284 -2.40 -30.95 -6.35
C LEU A 284 -1.66 -29.92 -5.48
N LEU A 285 -0.74 -29.14 -6.04
CA LEU A 285 -0.02 -28.11 -5.29
C LEU A 285 -0.96 -27.03 -4.75
N ALA A 286 -1.90 -26.53 -5.57
CA ALA A 286 -2.85 -25.49 -5.21
C ALA A 286 -3.80 -25.86 -4.06
N ILE A 287 -4.04 -27.16 -3.82
CA ILE A 287 -4.91 -27.66 -2.74
C ILE A 287 -4.06 -28.20 -1.58
N PHE A 288 -3.11 -29.09 -1.87
CA PHE A 288 -2.35 -29.82 -0.85
C PHE A 288 -1.40 -28.91 -0.07
N VAL A 289 -0.66 -28.01 -0.74
CA VAL A 289 0.33 -27.16 -0.08
C VAL A 289 -0.32 -26.20 0.92
N PRO A 290 -1.41 -25.45 0.59
CA PRO A 290 -2.11 -24.63 1.56
C PRO A 290 -2.63 -25.43 2.75
N LEU A 291 -3.21 -26.62 2.53
CA LEU A 291 -3.72 -27.48 3.61
C LEU A 291 -2.60 -27.94 4.55
N VAL A 292 -1.46 -28.39 4.00
CA VAL A 292 -0.29 -28.79 4.79
C VAL A 292 0.25 -27.61 5.58
N ILE A 293 0.36 -26.42 4.97
CA ILE A 293 0.81 -25.22 5.68
C ILE A 293 -0.18 -24.83 6.78
N THR A 294 -1.49 -24.85 6.54
CA THR A 294 -2.49 -24.58 7.58
C THR A 294 -2.38 -25.58 8.72
N TYR A 295 -2.18 -26.87 8.43
CA TYR A 295 -2.01 -27.91 9.45
C TYR A 295 -0.73 -27.73 10.27
N LEU A 296 0.42 -27.56 9.61
CA LEU A 296 1.71 -27.34 10.26
C LEU A 296 1.69 -26.10 11.14
N THR A 297 0.97 -25.07 10.71
CA THR A 297 0.94 -23.81 11.43
C THR A 297 -0.02 -23.88 12.61
N TYR A 298 -1.18 -24.50 12.45
CA TYR A 298 -2.04 -24.84 13.57
C TYR A 298 -1.30 -25.59 14.68
N GLN A 299 -0.38 -26.50 14.34
CA GLN A 299 0.46 -27.20 15.33
C GLN A 299 1.56 -26.32 15.94
N LYS A 300 2.24 -25.48 15.15
CA LYS A 300 3.43 -24.72 15.59
C LYS A 300 3.16 -23.31 16.12
N VAL A 301 1.90 -22.86 16.09
CA VAL A 301 1.51 -21.49 16.43
C VAL A 301 2.00 -21.04 17.81
N GLU A 302 1.99 -21.91 18.83
CA GLU A 302 2.47 -21.58 20.18
C GLU A 302 3.93 -21.11 20.24
N SER A 303 4.77 -21.60 19.32
CA SER A 303 6.19 -21.20 19.28
C SER A 303 6.40 -19.76 18.80
N PHE A 304 5.43 -19.18 18.09
CA PHE A 304 5.51 -17.83 17.53
C PHE A 304 4.90 -16.78 18.47
N TYR A 305 3.99 -17.14 19.36
CA TYR A 305 3.34 -16.21 20.28
C TYR A 305 3.99 -16.24 21.68
N SER A 306 5.10 -15.53 21.87
CA SER A 306 5.73 -15.36 23.19
C SER A 306 5.29 -14.04 23.85
N LEU A 307 4.84 -14.13 25.11
CA LEU A 307 4.34 -12.99 25.90
C LEU A 307 5.44 -12.09 26.50
N GLU A 308 6.73 -12.36 26.24
CA GLU A 308 7.85 -11.66 26.89
C GLU A 308 7.79 -10.12 26.69
N GLY A 309 8.14 -9.43 27.77
CA GLY A 309 8.03 -7.99 27.96
C GLY A 309 9.08 -7.17 27.19
N ILE A 310 8.79 -5.88 27.03
CA ILE A 310 9.60 -4.93 26.28
C ILE A 310 10.74 -4.42 27.18
N ASN A 311 12.00 -4.58 26.75
CA ASN A 311 13.17 -4.01 27.42
C ASN A 311 13.21 -2.47 27.33
N GLU A 312 13.75 -1.83 28.38
CA GLU A 312 13.86 -0.37 28.51
C GLU A 312 14.86 0.27 27.52
N ARG A 313 14.53 1.49 27.09
CA ARG A 313 15.28 2.26 26.07
C ARG A 313 16.57 2.85 26.65
N ASN A 314 17.71 2.52 26.05
CA ASN A 314 18.97 3.24 26.28
C ASN A 314 19.09 4.45 25.34
N ASN A 315 19.03 5.67 25.90
CA ASN A 315 19.25 6.91 25.16
C ASN A 315 20.74 7.30 25.15
N THR A 316 21.39 7.26 23.99
CA THR A 316 22.73 7.85 23.81
C THR A 316 22.62 9.28 23.26
N VAL A 317 23.21 10.26 23.96
CA VAL A 317 23.28 11.66 23.51
C VAL A 317 24.65 11.90 22.86
N LYS A 318 24.67 12.42 21.62
CA LYS A 318 25.91 12.89 20.96
C LYS A 318 26.04 14.41 21.12
N ILE A 319 27.24 14.88 21.48
CA ILE A 319 27.50 16.27 21.91
C ILE A 319 27.87 17.20 20.75
N ASN A 320 28.43 16.68 19.64
CA ASN A 320 28.94 17.53 18.55
C ASN A 320 27.97 17.67 17.37
N GLU A 321 27.83 18.89 16.83
CA GLU A 321 27.06 19.16 15.62
C GLU A 321 27.87 18.93 14.35
N ASN A 322 27.32 18.15 13.41
CA ASN A 322 27.95 17.85 12.12
C ASN A 322 28.03 19.09 11.21
N LEU A 323 29.08 19.15 10.38
CA LEU A 323 29.33 20.21 9.38
C LEU A 323 28.13 20.46 8.44
N PHE A 324 27.40 19.40 8.07
CA PHE A 324 26.18 19.47 7.28
C PHE A 324 25.13 20.44 7.84
N TYR A 325 24.90 20.42 9.16
CA TYR A 325 23.91 21.29 9.79
C TYR A 325 24.37 22.76 9.81
N ARG A 326 25.68 23.00 9.94
CA ARG A 326 26.24 24.35 9.88
C ARG A 326 26.03 24.98 8.51
N LEU A 327 26.31 24.23 7.42
CA LEU A 327 26.07 24.69 6.05
C LEU A 327 24.61 25.08 5.81
N ILE A 328 23.66 24.27 6.28
CA ILE A 328 22.23 24.57 6.16
C ILE A 328 21.86 25.86 6.91
N GLN A 329 22.45 26.09 8.08
CA GLN A 329 22.22 27.31 8.85
C GLN A 329 22.65 28.55 8.07
N THR A 330 23.79 28.46 7.38
CA THR A 330 24.35 29.55 6.57
C THR A 330 23.50 29.81 5.33
N LEU A 331 23.06 28.76 4.62
CA LEU A 331 22.29 28.88 3.38
C LEU A 331 20.88 29.45 3.57
N ILE A 332 20.17 29.02 4.62
CA ILE A 332 18.78 29.44 4.89
C ILE A 332 18.72 30.79 5.61
N GLY A 333 19.81 31.17 6.28
CA GLY A 333 19.90 32.36 7.10
C GLY A 333 19.35 32.19 8.52
N SER A 334 19.64 33.16 9.38
CA SER A 334 19.40 33.09 10.82
C SER A 334 17.91 32.99 11.23
N LYS A 335 17.00 33.48 10.38
CA LYS A 335 15.56 33.52 10.68
C LYS A 335 14.92 32.13 10.74
N TRP A 336 15.23 31.26 9.77
CA TRP A 336 14.63 29.93 9.65
C TRP A 336 15.64 28.80 9.84
N GLY A 337 16.94 29.04 9.68
CA GLY A 337 17.99 28.02 9.66
C GLY A 337 18.00 27.11 10.88
N THR A 338 17.97 27.68 12.09
CA THR A 338 17.95 26.89 13.34
C THR A 338 16.71 25.99 13.42
N LEU A 339 15.55 26.46 12.97
CA LEU A 339 14.31 25.68 12.99
C LEU A 339 14.37 24.55 11.97
N THR A 340 14.83 24.84 10.76
CA THR A 340 14.99 23.84 9.70
C THR A 340 15.93 22.73 10.16
N ILE A 341 17.04 23.06 10.83
CA ILE A 341 17.98 22.08 11.40
C ILE A 341 17.30 21.21 12.45
N ILE A 342 16.50 21.79 13.35
CA ILE A 342 15.75 21.03 14.35
C ILE A 342 14.79 20.05 13.66
N GLN A 343 14.09 20.47 12.60
CA GLN A 343 13.19 19.59 11.86
C GLN A 343 13.95 18.47 11.14
N LEU A 344 15.09 18.77 10.52
CA LEU A 344 15.93 17.76 9.88
C LEU A 344 16.50 16.76 10.89
N LYS A 345 17.07 17.22 12.00
CA LYS A 345 17.56 16.35 13.09
C LYS A 345 16.43 15.46 13.61
N ARG A 346 15.25 16.02 13.81
CA ARG A 346 14.06 15.26 14.24
C ARG A 346 13.66 14.20 13.22
N LEU A 347 13.67 14.55 11.93
CA LEU A 347 13.36 13.61 10.86
C LEU A 347 14.36 12.45 10.84
N PHE A 348 15.66 12.73 10.83
CA PHE A 348 16.70 11.71 10.75
C PHE A 348 16.91 10.91 12.05
N ARG A 349 16.46 11.41 13.21
CA ARG A 349 16.56 10.69 14.49
C ARG A 349 15.75 9.39 14.48
N LYS A 350 14.62 9.33 13.76
CA LYS A 350 13.82 8.12 13.63
C LYS A 350 14.33 7.28 12.46
N LYS A 351 14.89 6.10 12.73
CA LYS A 351 15.31 5.14 11.69
C LYS A 351 14.20 4.80 10.69
N SER A 352 12.93 4.80 11.13
CA SER A 352 11.79 4.61 10.23
C SER A 352 11.68 5.67 9.14
N ASN A 353 12.05 6.92 9.41
CA ASN A 353 12.02 7.99 8.41
C ASN A 353 13.17 7.82 7.41
N PHE A 354 14.34 7.39 7.89
CA PHE A 354 15.45 7.04 7.01
C PHE A 354 15.10 5.86 6.09
N ALA A 355 14.42 4.84 6.61
CA ALA A 355 13.93 3.73 5.80
C ALA A 355 12.88 4.16 4.76
N ARG A 356 11.98 5.09 5.11
CA ARG A 356 11.05 5.70 4.13
C ARG A 356 11.78 6.52 3.07
N LEU A 357 12.83 7.24 3.42
CA LEU A 357 13.68 7.91 2.44
C LEU A 357 14.31 6.88 1.50
N ALA A 358 15.02 5.89 2.03
CA ALA A 358 15.61 4.81 1.24
C ALA A 358 14.57 4.11 0.34
N TYR A 359 13.33 3.93 0.84
CA TYR A 359 12.20 3.45 0.06
C TYR A 359 11.90 4.33 -1.15
N VAL A 360 11.77 5.65 -0.94
CA VAL A 360 11.51 6.60 -2.02
C VAL A 360 12.65 6.60 -3.03
N PHE A 361 13.91 6.62 -2.60
CA PHE A 361 15.08 6.54 -3.48
C PHE A 361 15.09 5.24 -4.30
N GLY A 362 14.86 4.08 -3.67
CA GLY A 362 14.87 2.79 -4.37
C GLY A 362 13.69 2.64 -5.33
N LEU A 363 12.50 3.06 -4.93
CA LEU A 363 11.30 2.99 -5.77
C LEU A 363 11.43 3.93 -6.98
N LEU A 364 11.89 5.17 -6.76
CA LEU A 364 12.06 6.12 -7.85
C LEU A 364 13.21 5.73 -8.77
N GLY A 365 14.36 5.30 -8.24
CA GLY A 365 15.43 4.75 -9.07
C GLY A 365 14.94 3.60 -9.95
N PHE A 366 14.14 2.68 -9.39
CA PHE A 366 13.54 1.61 -10.19
C PHE A 366 12.56 2.13 -11.26
N MET A 367 11.68 3.07 -10.91
CA MET A 367 10.77 3.69 -11.89
C MET A 367 11.52 4.45 -12.97
N THR A 368 12.62 5.13 -12.61
CA THR A 368 13.50 5.83 -13.52
C THR A 368 14.15 4.88 -14.51
N TRP A 369 14.62 3.72 -14.04
CA TRP A 369 15.11 2.66 -14.92
C TRP A 369 14.04 2.14 -15.86
N PHE A 370 12.85 1.84 -15.34
CA PHE A 370 11.72 1.38 -16.13
C PHE A 370 11.32 2.41 -17.21
N MET A 371 11.11 3.66 -16.82
CA MET A 371 10.71 4.73 -17.73
C MET A 371 11.79 5.07 -18.76
N ALA A 372 13.07 5.02 -18.39
CA ALA A 372 14.18 5.20 -19.33
C ALA A 372 14.24 4.07 -20.37
N SER A 373 13.92 2.83 -19.98
CA SER A 373 13.91 1.69 -20.91
C SER A 373 12.79 1.74 -21.95
N MET A 374 11.69 2.45 -21.66
CA MET A 374 10.54 2.60 -22.55
C MET A 374 10.63 3.84 -23.44
N ALA A 375 11.55 4.76 -23.14
CA ALA A 375 11.74 6.01 -23.88
C ALA A 375 12.64 5.80 -25.11
N GLU A 376 12.10 5.16 -26.15
CA GLU A 376 12.84 4.90 -27.40
C GLU A 376 12.94 6.13 -28.32
N ASP A 377 11.91 6.97 -28.33
CA ASP A 377 11.75 8.15 -29.18
C ASP A 377 11.72 9.46 -28.37
N GLU A 378 11.85 10.60 -29.05
CA GLU A 378 11.86 11.92 -28.38
C GLU A 378 10.52 12.22 -27.68
N GLU A 379 9.41 11.79 -28.27
CA GLU A 379 8.06 11.97 -27.72
C GLU A 379 7.86 11.13 -26.47
N GLY A 380 8.21 9.84 -26.54
CA GLY A 380 8.25 8.94 -25.39
C GLY A 380 9.16 9.47 -24.29
N PHE A 381 10.33 10.00 -24.63
CA PHE A 381 11.22 10.62 -23.63
C PHE A 381 10.57 11.80 -22.90
N ILE A 382 9.89 12.70 -23.62
CA ILE A 382 9.17 13.82 -23.00
C ILE A 382 8.03 13.27 -22.12
N LEU A 383 7.22 12.36 -22.63
CA LEU A 383 6.12 11.77 -21.87
C LEU A 383 6.62 11.09 -20.59
N PHE A 384 7.57 10.15 -20.70
CA PHE A 384 8.08 9.38 -19.57
C PHE A 384 8.84 10.24 -18.56
N SER A 385 9.61 11.24 -19.01
CA SER A 385 10.23 12.20 -18.10
C SER A 385 9.18 13.00 -17.33
N THR A 386 8.10 13.46 -17.98
CA THR A 386 7.00 14.14 -17.27
C THR A 386 6.31 13.23 -16.28
N MET A 387 5.94 12.00 -16.67
CA MET A 387 5.32 11.03 -15.78
C MET A 387 6.21 10.73 -14.57
N LEU A 388 7.51 10.56 -14.79
CA LEU A 388 8.48 10.34 -13.72
C LEU A 388 8.53 11.52 -12.74
N THR A 389 8.50 12.77 -13.23
CA THR A 389 8.41 13.94 -12.33
C THR A 389 7.13 13.93 -11.49
N VAL A 390 5.98 13.61 -12.10
CA VAL A 390 4.68 13.55 -11.38
C VAL A 390 4.67 12.44 -10.34
N ILE A 391 5.10 11.24 -10.72
CA ILE A 391 5.19 10.07 -9.83
C ILE A 391 6.18 10.35 -8.70
N GLY A 392 7.32 10.97 -9.01
CA GLY A 392 8.32 11.46 -8.06
C GLY A 392 7.72 12.35 -6.98
N GLY A 393 7.01 13.41 -7.39
CA GLY A 393 6.33 14.32 -6.47
C GLY A 393 5.25 13.61 -5.66
N ALA A 394 4.42 12.78 -6.29
CA ALA A 394 3.35 12.07 -5.61
C ALA A 394 3.87 11.12 -4.51
N ILE A 395 4.88 10.30 -4.82
CA ILE A 395 5.50 9.37 -3.88
C ILE A 395 6.11 10.12 -2.69
N LEU A 396 6.86 11.19 -2.96
CA LEU A 396 7.45 12.04 -1.93
C LEU A 396 6.40 12.65 -1.00
N SER A 397 5.35 13.24 -1.58
CA SER A 397 4.24 13.87 -0.87
C SER A 397 3.55 12.88 0.08
N VAL A 398 3.25 11.69 -0.41
CA VAL A 398 2.56 10.65 0.37
C VAL A 398 3.45 10.06 1.47
N MET A 399 4.71 9.74 1.17
CA MET A 399 5.57 9.00 2.09
C MET A 399 6.22 9.89 3.15
N ILE A 400 6.57 11.12 2.77
CA ILE A 400 7.41 12.02 3.57
C ILE A 400 6.66 13.32 3.90
N GLY A 401 5.85 13.85 2.97
CA GLY A 401 5.14 15.12 3.16
C GLY A 401 4.22 15.15 4.37
N HIS A 402 3.72 13.99 4.79
CA HIS A 402 2.91 13.84 6.00
C HIS A 402 3.72 13.50 7.28
N LEU A 403 5.02 13.79 7.33
CA LEU A 403 5.80 13.60 8.56
C LEU A 403 5.81 14.86 9.47
N ALA A 404 5.17 15.96 9.06
CA ALA A 404 5.41 17.28 9.64
C ALA A 404 4.94 17.40 11.08
N PHE A 405 3.71 16.96 11.31
CA PHE A 405 3.08 17.07 12.62
C PHE A 405 3.13 15.80 13.47
N LEU A 406 3.86 14.78 12.99
CA LEU A 406 4.00 13.52 13.71
C LEU A 406 4.70 13.72 15.05
N ASN A 407 4.01 13.36 16.12
CA ASN A 407 4.41 13.51 17.52
C ASN A 407 4.70 14.97 17.90
N SER A 408 4.09 15.96 17.23
CA SER A 408 4.42 17.38 17.41
C SER A 408 3.30 18.21 18.02
N LYS A 409 2.33 17.58 18.71
CA LYS A 409 1.20 18.30 19.32
C LYS A 409 1.68 19.48 20.16
N ASP A 410 2.58 19.22 21.10
CA ASP A 410 3.13 20.25 22.00
C ASP A 410 3.93 21.30 21.27
N VAL A 411 4.66 20.90 20.21
CA VAL A 411 5.41 21.84 19.37
C VAL A 411 4.46 22.82 18.69
N ILE A 412 3.34 22.37 18.15
CA ILE A 412 2.34 23.26 17.55
C ILE A 412 1.82 24.26 18.58
N TRP A 413 1.52 23.82 19.81
CA TRP A 413 1.07 24.68 20.90
C TRP A 413 2.10 25.74 21.29
N VAL A 414 3.36 25.34 21.42
CA VAL A 414 4.47 26.26 21.72
C VAL A 414 4.63 27.30 20.61
N TYR A 415 4.60 26.90 19.34
CA TYR A 415 4.73 27.84 18.23
C TYR A 415 3.52 28.75 18.04
N LYS A 416 2.31 28.30 18.41
CA LYS A 416 1.10 29.15 18.41
C LYS A 416 1.25 30.32 19.38
N ARG A 417 1.97 30.14 20.49
CA ARG A 417 2.29 31.18 21.48
C ARG A 417 3.59 31.94 21.21
N SER A 418 4.41 31.46 20.28
CA SER A 418 5.69 32.11 19.94
C SER A 418 5.47 33.41 19.14
N PRO A 419 6.36 34.42 19.27
CA PRO A 419 6.25 35.69 18.54
C PRO A 419 6.37 35.51 17.02
N ARG A 420 7.06 34.46 16.56
CA ARG A 420 7.19 34.13 15.13
C ARG A 420 5.97 33.38 14.56
N GLY A 421 5.09 32.90 15.44
CA GLY A 421 3.84 32.23 15.13
C GLY A 421 3.98 30.92 14.35
N LEU A 422 2.83 30.38 13.97
CA LEU A 422 2.69 29.11 13.26
C LEU A 422 3.35 29.11 11.86
N LYS A 423 3.38 30.28 11.18
CA LYS A 423 4.01 30.41 9.86
C LYS A 423 5.48 29.98 9.89
N SER A 424 6.16 30.25 10.99
CA SER A 424 7.54 29.88 11.21
C SER A 424 7.77 28.37 11.18
N LEU A 425 6.89 27.63 11.84
CA LEU A 425 6.95 26.19 11.91
C LEU A 425 6.76 25.59 10.51
N ILE A 426 5.74 26.07 9.80
CA ILE A 426 5.37 25.53 8.48
C ILE A 426 6.46 25.80 7.44
N TYR A 427 6.97 27.03 7.36
CA TYR A 427 8.05 27.33 6.42
C TYR A 427 9.34 26.60 6.75
N SER A 428 9.71 26.47 8.04
CA SER A 428 10.89 25.68 8.42
C SER A 428 10.79 24.22 7.97
N TYR A 429 9.57 23.66 7.98
CA TYR A 429 9.34 22.32 7.50
C TYR A 429 9.41 22.22 5.97
N LEU A 430 8.80 23.17 5.26
CA LEU A 430 8.89 23.24 3.79
C LEU A 430 10.34 23.40 3.32
N PHE A 431 11.19 24.14 4.05
CA PHE A 431 12.63 24.22 3.77
C PHE A 431 13.36 22.92 4.09
N ALA A 432 13.01 22.23 5.18
CA ALA A 432 13.58 20.92 5.49
C ALA A 432 13.26 19.91 4.38
N MET A 433 12.03 19.93 3.88
CA MET A 433 11.61 19.10 2.77
C MET A 433 12.25 19.49 1.45
N PHE A 434 12.42 20.79 1.20
CA PHE A 434 13.14 21.26 0.02
C PHE A 434 14.58 20.74 -0.03
N ILE A 435 15.29 20.72 1.10
CA ILE A 435 16.64 20.14 1.18
C ILE A 435 16.63 18.65 0.82
N ILE A 436 15.68 17.89 1.36
CA ILE A 436 15.53 16.47 1.04
C ILE A 436 15.21 16.28 -0.44
N SER A 437 14.32 17.09 -1.00
CA SER A 437 13.96 17.07 -2.42
C SER A 437 15.14 17.42 -3.32
N ILE A 438 16.06 18.31 -2.91
CA ILE A 438 17.30 18.58 -3.67
C ILE A 438 18.15 17.31 -3.78
N PHE A 439 18.39 16.61 -2.67
CA PHE A 439 19.20 15.39 -2.69
C PHE A 439 18.58 14.31 -3.58
N LEU A 440 17.26 14.16 -3.51
CA LEU A 440 16.55 13.20 -4.35
C LEU A 440 16.55 13.63 -5.82
N ALA A 441 16.29 14.90 -6.11
CA ALA A 441 16.32 15.43 -7.47
C ALA A 441 17.71 15.27 -8.12
N ILE A 442 18.79 15.49 -7.37
CA ILE A 442 20.17 15.25 -7.86
C ILE A 442 20.34 13.77 -8.19
N PHE A 443 19.98 12.88 -7.26
CA PHE A 443 20.09 11.44 -7.46
C PHE A 443 19.31 10.98 -8.70
N GLU A 444 18.04 11.34 -8.80
CA GLU A 444 17.18 10.97 -9.93
C GLU A 444 17.67 11.57 -11.24
N THR A 445 18.14 12.82 -11.25
CA THR A 445 18.67 13.44 -12.47
C THR A 445 19.92 12.73 -12.97
N ILE A 446 20.85 12.40 -12.07
CA ILE A 446 22.08 11.67 -12.44
C ILE A 446 21.70 10.28 -12.94
N PHE A 447 20.83 9.59 -12.22
CA PHE A 447 20.43 8.22 -12.55
C PHE A 447 19.68 8.15 -13.89
N PHE A 448 18.68 9.02 -14.09
CA PHE A 448 17.94 9.14 -15.34
C PHE A 448 18.84 9.60 -16.49
N GLY A 449 19.73 10.57 -16.24
CA GLY A 449 20.68 11.06 -17.23
C GLY A 449 21.63 9.98 -17.75
N ILE A 450 22.11 9.10 -16.87
CA ILE A 450 22.96 7.96 -17.26
C ILE A 450 22.16 6.94 -18.09
N LEU A 451 20.94 6.60 -17.65
CA LEU A 451 20.16 5.53 -18.26
C LEU A 451 19.56 5.92 -19.62
N ALA A 452 18.99 7.13 -19.71
CA ALA A 452 18.39 7.65 -20.93
C ALA A 452 19.37 8.47 -21.80
N LYS A 453 20.67 8.47 -21.45
CA LYS A 453 21.75 9.16 -22.20
C LYS A 453 21.43 10.62 -22.53
N ILE A 454 20.95 11.34 -21.53
CA ILE A 454 20.37 12.67 -21.69
C ILE A 454 21.46 13.74 -21.80
N ASN A 455 21.24 14.74 -22.66
CA ASN A 455 22.09 15.93 -22.74
C ASN A 455 22.07 16.74 -21.43
N LEU A 456 23.15 17.46 -21.13
CA LEU A 456 23.25 18.24 -19.88
C LEU A 456 22.09 19.24 -19.72
N ILE A 457 21.66 19.90 -20.80
CA ILE A 457 20.58 20.88 -20.77
C ILE A 457 19.25 20.21 -20.38
N ASP A 458 18.93 19.07 -21.00
CA ASP A 458 17.73 18.31 -20.68
C ASP A 458 17.77 17.74 -19.26
N GLY A 459 18.94 17.32 -18.79
CA GLY A 459 19.16 16.94 -17.39
C GLY A 459 18.90 18.10 -16.42
N LEU A 460 19.35 19.32 -16.73
CA LEU A 460 19.07 20.50 -15.90
C LEU A 460 17.59 20.89 -15.90
N ILE A 461 16.91 20.78 -17.05
CA ILE A 461 15.46 21.01 -17.14
C ILE A 461 14.71 19.95 -16.33
N PHE A 462 15.08 18.67 -16.46
CA PHE A 462 14.51 17.58 -15.67
C PHE A 462 14.72 17.81 -14.17
N PHE A 463 15.94 18.18 -13.75
CA PHE A 463 16.24 18.52 -12.35
C PHE A 463 15.34 19.64 -11.83
N GLY A 464 15.24 20.76 -12.58
CA GLY A 464 14.44 21.90 -12.17
C GLY A 464 12.95 21.56 -12.07
N THR A 465 12.42 20.84 -13.06
CA THR A 465 11.00 20.45 -13.10
C THR A 465 10.66 19.43 -12.02
N PHE A 466 11.47 18.40 -11.84
CA PHE A 466 11.33 17.43 -10.75
C PHE A 466 11.37 18.11 -9.38
N LEU A 467 12.36 18.99 -9.16
CA LEU A 467 12.51 19.70 -7.89
C LEU A 467 11.30 20.58 -7.58
N LEU A 468 10.82 21.37 -8.55
CA LEU A 468 9.64 22.23 -8.37
C LEU A 468 8.39 21.40 -8.07
N LEU A 469 8.13 20.36 -8.86
CA LEU A 469 6.95 19.53 -8.69
C LEU A 469 6.96 18.78 -7.36
N SER A 470 8.14 18.26 -6.97
CA SER A 470 8.33 17.65 -5.65
C SER A 470 8.07 18.66 -4.52
N GLN A 471 8.46 19.93 -4.67
CA GLN A 471 8.21 20.93 -3.64
C GLN A 471 6.73 21.33 -3.54
N PHE A 472 6.04 21.49 -4.65
CA PHE A 472 4.59 21.80 -4.64
C PHE A 472 3.77 20.63 -4.10
N SER A 473 4.15 19.39 -4.45
CA SER A 473 3.51 18.19 -3.90
C SER A 473 3.74 18.04 -2.37
N MET A 474 4.92 18.42 -1.86
CA MET A 474 5.17 18.51 -0.42
C MET A 474 4.35 19.63 0.24
N ALA A 475 4.23 20.78 -0.41
CA ALA A 475 3.39 21.89 0.07
C ALA A 475 1.91 21.49 0.14
N GLN A 476 1.42 20.71 -0.83
CA GLN A 476 0.09 20.11 -0.80
C GLN A 476 -0.08 19.18 0.42
N ALA A 477 0.82 18.20 0.61
CA ALA A 477 0.73 17.29 1.76
C ALA A 477 0.75 18.03 3.09
N MET A 478 1.58 19.08 3.20
CA MET A 478 1.64 19.95 4.36
C MET A 478 0.35 20.74 4.56
N GLY A 479 -0.24 21.27 3.49
CA GLY A 479 -1.53 21.96 3.52
C GLY A 479 -2.66 21.06 4.04
N ILE A 480 -2.74 19.83 3.54
CA ILE A 480 -3.69 18.81 4.02
C ILE A 480 -3.45 18.51 5.51
N GLN A 481 -2.18 18.37 5.91
CA GLN A 481 -1.85 18.18 7.32
C GLN A 481 -2.19 19.37 8.22
N CYS A 482 -2.16 20.59 7.69
CA CYS A 482 -2.61 21.76 8.44
C CYS A 482 -4.15 21.79 8.56
N LEU A 483 -4.88 21.26 7.56
CA LEU A 483 -6.33 21.12 7.63
C LEU A 483 -6.79 20.07 8.64
N SER A 484 -6.05 18.98 8.77
CA SER A 484 -6.33 17.87 9.68
C SER A 484 -5.03 17.38 10.31
N PRO A 485 -4.54 17.99 11.41
CA PRO A 485 -3.28 17.60 12.01
C PRO A 485 -3.36 16.15 12.53
N ALA A 486 -2.35 15.37 12.20
CA ALA A 486 -2.20 13.99 12.63
C ALA A 486 -1.01 13.90 13.58
N TYR A 487 -1.26 13.51 14.83
CA TYR A 487 -0.22 13.54 15.88
C TYR A 487 0.50 12.22 16.06
N GLY A 488 -0.01 11.13 15.49
CA GLY A 488 0.63 9.82 15.51
C GLY A 488 0.55 9.14 14.16
N GLU A 489 1.43 8.16 13.92
CA GLU A 489 1.44 7.38 12.67
C GLU A 489 0.17 6.54 12.50
N LYS A 490 -0.48 6.19 13.62
CA LYS A 490 -1.74 5.44 13.64
C LYS A 490 -2.98 6.31 13.67
N ASP A 491 -2.81 7.63 13.79
CA ASP A 491 -3.93 8.56 13.85
C ASP A 491 -4.79 8.37 12.59
N PRO A 492 -6.12 8.15 12.70
CA PRO A 492 -6.98 8.04 11.53
C PRO A 492 -6.83 9.23 10.59
N ASN A 493 -6.51 10.42 11.11
CA ASN A 493 -6.24 11.61 10.30
C ASN A 493 -5.02 11.42 9.40
N MET A 494 -4.00 10.67 9.83
CA MET A 494 -2.84 10.39 8.98
C MET A 494 -3.25 9.60 7.75
N ARG A 495 -4.02 8.52 7.93
CA ARG A 495 -4.50 7.69 6.83
C ARG A 495 -5.40 8.49 5.90
N THR A 496 -6.33 9.26 6.45
CA THR A 496 -7.22 10.12 5.65
C THR A 496 -6.43 11.15 4.86
N ASN A 497 -5.44 11.81 5.47
CA ASN A 497 -4.59 12.79 4.79
C ASN A 497 -3.79 12.16 3.65
N THR A 498 -3.17 10.99 3.88
CA THR A 498 -2.45 10.27 2.83
C THR A 498 -3.37 9.87 1.68
N MET A 499 -4.60 9.43 1.97
CA MET A 499 -5.60 9.08 0.95
C MET A 499 -6.05 10.31 0.16
N ILE A 500 -6.30 11.44 0.82
CA ILE A 500 -6.65 12.70 0.15
C ILE A 500 -5.50 13.13 -0.77
N SER A 501 -4.25 13.08 -0.31
CA SER A 501 -3.10 13.39 -1.15
C SER A 501 -3.02 12.48 -2.37
N MET A 502 -3.20 11.15 -2.20
CA MET A 502 -3.20 10.20 -3.31
C MET A 502 -4.30 10.53 -4.33
N VAL A 503 -5.54 10.77 -3.87
CA VAL A 503 -6.68 11.08 -4.75
C VAL A 503 -6.44 12.38 -5.52
N ILE A 504 -5.88 13.41 -4.89
CA ILE A 504 -5.58 14.68 -5.57
C ILE A 504 -4.46 14.52 -6.61
N MET A 505 -3.50 13.61 -6.37
CA MET A 505 -2.41 13.33 -7.32
C MET A 505 -2.85 12.48 -8.51
N GLN A 506 -3.91 11.68 -8.39
CA GLN A 506 -4.36 10.79 -9.47
C GLN A 506 -4.70 11.51 -10.79
N PRO A 507 -5.51 12.59 -10.80
CA PRO A 507 -5.76 13.34 -12.03
C PRO A 507 -4.48 13.85 -12.70
N ILE A 508 -3.48 14.25 -11.91
CA ILE A 508 -2.20 14.78 -12.40
C ILE A 508 -1.42 13.70 -13.14
N MET A 509 -1.48 12.45 -12.70
CA MET A 509 -0.81 11.34 -13.37
C MET A 509 -1.43 11.01 -14.73
N ILE A 510 -2.75 11.20 -14.88
CA ILE A 510 -3.48 10.87 -16.09
C ILE A 510 -3.41 12.02 -17.11
N LEU A 511 -3.24 13.25 -16.64
CA LEU A 511 -3.31 14.46 -17.46
C LEU A 511 -2.30 14.47 -18.64
N PRO A 512 -1.02 14.07 -18.50
CA PRO A 512 -0.11 13.95 -19.64
C PRO A 512 -0.61 12.99 -20.72
N ILE A 513 -1.22 11.86 -20.32
CA ILE A 513 -1.77 10.88 -21.25
C ILE A 513 -2.98 11.46 -22.00
N ILE A 514 -3.86 12.17 -21.28
CA ILE A 514 -5.00 12.86 -21.90
C ILE A 514 -4.53 13.88 -22.93
N ILE A 515 -3.51 14.68 -22.59
CA ILE A 515 -2.93 15.66 -23.53
C ILE A 515 -2.45 14.96 -24.81
N LEU A 516 -1.75 13.83 -24.69
CA LEU A 516 -1.25 13.07 -25.83
C LEU A 516 -2.37 12.53 -26.73
N ILE A 517 -3.52 12.16 -26.16
CA ILE A 517 -4.68 11.68 -26.93
C ILE A 517 -5.29 12.82 -27.78
N PHE A 518 -5.28 14.05 -27.28
CA PHE A 518 -5.95 15.18 -27.94
C PHE A 518 -5.02 16.08 -28.76
N ILE A 519 -3.72 16.00 -28.54
CA ILE A 519 -2.72 16.83 -29.19
C ILE A 519 -1.70 15.93 -29.88
N ASP A 520 -1.73 15.92 -31.20
CA ASP A 520 -0.73 15.22 -32.01
C ASP A 520 0.65 15.86 -31.78
N PRO A 521 1.62 15.10 -31.24
CA PRO A 521 2.99 15.56 -31.03
C PRO A 521 3.65 16.11 -32.29
N GLY A 522 3.34 15.52 -33.46
CA GLY A 522 3.97 15.83 -34.74
C GLY A 522 3.68 17.24 -35.24
N ILE A 523 2.72 17.95 -34.64
CA ILE A 523 2.41 19.35 -34.95
C ILE A 523 3.54 20.28 -34.46
N PHE A 524 4.32 19.86 -33.45
CA PHE A 524 5.34 20.71 -32.84
C PHE A 524 6.75 20.31 -33.26
N PHE A 525 7.37 21.10 -34.15
CA PHE A 525 8.76 20.89 -34.57
C PHE A 525 9.82 21.16 -33.48
N ASN A 526 9.43 21.63 -32.29
CA ASN A 526 10.38 21.98 -31.21
C ASN A 526 10.10 21.19 -29.92
N PRO A 527 11.04 20.34 -29.45
CA PRO A 527 10.86 19.49 -28.27
C PRO A 527 10.68 20.30 -26.97
N LEU A 528 11.20 21.53 -26.89
CA LEU A 528 11.00 22.41 -25.74
C LEU A 528 9.56 22.91 -25.64
N ILE A 529 8.94 23.22 -26.78
CA ILE A 529 7.53 23.64 -26.84
C ILE A 529 6.64 22.48 -26.43
N MET A 530 6.91 21.28 -26.97
CA MET A 530 6.19 20.07 -26.60
C MET A 530 6.30 19.82 -25.09
N ARG A 531 7.51 19.83 -24.51
CA ARG A 531 7.70 19.67 -23.06
C ARG A 531 6.91 20.69 -22.25
N LEU A 532 6.88 21.95 -22.67
CA LEU A 532 6.11 23.00 -22.01
C LEU A 532 4.60 22.71 -22.06
N ILE A 533 4.08 22.24 -23.20
CA ILE A 533 2.66 21.89 -23.35
C ILE A 533 2.26 20.74 -22.41
N PHE A 534 3.11 19.72 -22.28
CA PHE A 534 2.85 18.59 -21.36
C PHE A 534 2.97 19.00 -19.88
N GLN A 535 3.98 19.80 -19.54
CA GLN A 535 4.30 20.12 -18.15
C GLN A 535 3.49 21.30 -17.60
N ALA A 536 3.19 22.33 -18.39
CA ALA A 536 2.56 23.55 -17.88
C ALA A 536 1.19 23.28 -17.24
N PRO A 537 0.28 22.47 -17.82
CA PRO A 537 -0.98 22.13 -17.19
C PRO A 537 -0.81 21.39 -15.86
N VAL A 538 0.15 20.46 -15.79
CA VAL A 538 0.53 19.74 -14.57
C VAL A 538 1.00 20.72 -13.48
N PHE A 539 1.88 21.66 -13.84
CA PHE A 539 2.37 22.69 -12.93
C PHE A 539 1.28 23.65 -12.47
N ILE A 540 0.42 24.14 -13.37
CA ILE A 540 -0.67 25.04 -13.02
C ILE A 540 -1.62 24.36 -12.03
N PHE A 541 -1.99 23.10 -12.30
CA PHE A 541 -2.88 22.33 -11.44
C PHE A 541 -2.28 22.12 -10.04
N ILE A 542 -1.03 21.63 -9.95
CA ILE A 542 -0.39 21.37 -8.65
C ILE A 542 -0.14 22.66 -7.88
N ILE A 543 0.27 23.76 -8.54
CA ILE A 543 0.52 25.05 -7.90
C ILE A 543 -0.78 25.61 -7.33
N ALA A 544 -1.86 25.58 -8.12
CA ALA A 544 -3.16 26.08 -7.70
C ALA A 544 -3.66 25.32 -6.46
N ILE A 545 -3.65 23.99 -6.51
CA ILE A 545 -4.16 23.14 -5.42
C ILE A 545 -3.27 23.22 -4.19
N SER A 546 -1.94 23.12 -4.34
CA SER A 546 -1.01 23.19 -3.21
C SER A 546 -1.08 24.54 -2.51
N SER A 547 -1.14 25.64 -3.25
CA SER A 547 -1.25 26.99 -2.70
C SER A 547 -2.57 27.17 -1.94
N LEU A 548 -3.68 26.70 -2.52
CA LEU A 548 -5.01 26.79 -1.92
C LEU A 548 -5.08 25.98 -0.63
N LEU A 549 -4.63 24.72 -0.65
CA LEU A 549 -4.62 23.85 0.53
C LEU A 549 -3.69 24.35 1.62
N LEU A 550 -2.50 24.85 1.27
CA LEU A 550 -1.57 25.42 2.24
C LEU A 550 -2.18 26.66 2.89
N TYR A 551 -2.78 27.57 2.11
CA TYR A 551 -3.40 28.78 2.61
C TYR A 551 -4.58 28.49 3.56
N PHE A 552 -5.54 27.65 3.13
CA PHE A 552 -6.67 27.28 3.97
C PHE A 552 -6.25 26.43 5.18
N GLY A 553 -5.29 25.53 4.99
CA GLY A 553 -4.69 24.74 6.06
C GLY A 553 -4.07 25.61 7.14
N MET A 554 -3.23 26.57 6.77
CA MET A 554 -2.63 27.53 7.70
C MET A 554 -3.66 28.34 8.48
N ARG A 555 -4.73 28.80 7.80
CA ARG A 555 -5.83 29.54 8.42
C ARG A 555 -6.59 28.67 9.42
N LYS A 556 -6.90 27.43 9.06
CA LYS A 556 -7.60 26.48 9.94
C LYS A 556 -6.76 26.12 11.15
N LEU A 557 -5.47 25.81 10.95
CA LEU A 557 -4.56 25.45 12.04
C LEU A 557 -4.38 26.57 13.07
N LYS A 558 -4.48 27.84 12.66
CA LYS A 558 -4.51 28.98 13.61
C LYS A 558 -5.75 28.97 14.53
N LYS A 559 -6.88 28.47 14.03
CA LYS A 559 -8.18 28.44 14.73
C LYS A 559 -8.38 27.21 15.62
N ILE A 560 -7.62 26.13 15.43
CA ILE A 560 -7.76 24.90 16.24
C ILE A 560 -7.32 25.20 17.69
N GLU A 561 -8.23 25.00 18.65
CA GLU A 561 -8.05 25.15 20.10
C GLU A 561 -7.64 23.86 20.83
#